data_AF-A0A212CPT2-F1
#
_entry.id   AF-A0A212CPT2-F1
#
_cell.length_a   1.000
_cell.length_b   1.000
_cell.length_c   1.000
_cell.angle_alpha   90.00
_cell.angle_beta   90.00
_cell.angle_gamma   90.00
#
_symmetry.space_group_name_H-M   'P 1'
#
loop_
_entity.id
_entity.type
_entity.pdbx_description
1 polymer ?
#
loop_
_entity_poly.entity_id
_entity_poly.type
_entity_poly.pdbx_seq_one_letter_code
_entity_poly.pdbx_strand_id
1 'polypeptide(L)'
;FGIVLDAGSSHTSLYIYRWPAEKENDTGVVTQIEECKLKGPGISGFAKKLHEINVYLTACMERARKVIPSAQHPETPVYLGATAGMRLLRMENQQMADKILDAVANSINKYPFDFQGARIISGQEEGAYGWITVNYLLGKFTQGASGIVYEPCFHSGYFRKMKMSVFNEGFCARRHVSNPSYYPLFDIEVRGTGNFQQCQQGIIQLFNSSYCPYSSCSFNG
;
A
#
# COMPACT_ATOMS: atom_id res chain seq x y z
N PHE A 1 -6.67 7.09 11.34
CA PHE A 1 -7.20 6.18 10.28
C PHE A 1 -6.50 6.53 8.99
N GLY A 2 -6.53 5.66 7.99
CA GLY A 2 -6.01 5.95 6.66
C GLY A 2 -6.74 5.13 5.62
N ILE A 3 -6.88 5.67 4.42
CA ILE A 3 -7.59 5.05 3.31
C ILE A 3 -6.63 4.85 2.14
N VAL A 4 -6.62 3.65 1.56
CA VAL A 4 -5.88 3.36 0.34
C VAL A 4 -6.82 2.75 -0.68
N LEU A 5 -6.87 3.35 -1.87
CA LEU A 5 -7.53 2.78 -3.03
C LEU A 5 -6.46 2.10 -3.90
N ASP A 6 -6.50 0.78 -3.97
CA ASP A 6 -5.71 0.00 -4.91
C ASP A 6 -6.46 -0.10 -6.23
N ALA A 7 -6.01 0.68 -7.21
CA ALA A 7 -6.60 0.72 -8.54
C ALA A 7 -5.88 -0.25 -9.48
N GLY A 8 -6.21 -1.54 -9.28
CA GLY A 8 -5.81 -2.65 -10.13
C GLY A 8 -6.33 -2.59 -11.57
N SER A 9 -5.78 -3.44 -12.43
CA SER A 9 -6.22 -3.56 -13.83
C SER A 9 -7.65 -4.09 -13.96
N SER A 10 -8.02 -5.05 -13.11
CA SER A 10 -9.30 -5.75 -13.20
C SER A 10 -10.39 -5.15 -12.32
N HIS A 11 -10.01 -4.56 -11.20
CA HIS A 11 -10.92 -3.98 -10.22
C HIS A 11 -10.21 -2.92 -9.39
N THR A 12 -10.96 -2.15 -8.60
CA THR A 12 -10.42 -1.25 -7.58
C THR A 12 -10.97 -1.67 -6.22
N SER A 13 -10.11 -1.71 -5.21
CA SER A 13 -10.49 -1.98 -3.82
C SER A 13 -10.08 -0.80 -2.94
N LEU A 14 -10.97 -0.40 -2.04
CA LEU A 14 -10.71 0.59 -1.00
C LEU A 14 -10.46 -0.15 0.32
N TYR A 15 -9.35 0.16 0.97
CA TYR A 15 -8.97 -0.38 2.26
C TYR A 15 -8.97 0.74 3.30
N ILE A 16 -9.56 0.47 4.46
CA ILE A 16 -9.53 1.36 5.62
C ILE A 16 -8.64 0.73 6.68
N TYR A 17 -7.65 1.50 7.11
CA TYR A 17 -6.73 1.12 8.16
C TYR A 17 -6.94 1.98 9.40
N ARG A 18 -6.83 1.36 10.57
CA ARG A 18 -6.75 2.05 11.86
C ARG A 18 -5.44 1.73 12.56
N TRP A 19 -5.04 2.61 13.45
CA TRP A 19 -3.96 2.38 14.40
C TRP A 19 -4.25 3.22 15.66
N PRO A 20 -3.84 2.75 16.84
CA PRO A 20 -3.95 3.55 18.06
C PRO A 20 -3.12 4.83 17.93
N ALA A 21 -3.62 5.91 18.53
CA ALA A 21 -2.90 7.19 18.61
C ALA A 21 -1.67 7.05 19.51
N GLU A 22 -1.85 6.36 20.64
CA GLU A 22 -0.76 5.89 21.48
C GLU A 22 0.01 4.79 20.76
N LYS A 23 1.33 4.92 20.81
CA LYS A 23 2.24 3.99 20.18
C LYS A 23 2.65 2.96 21.23
N GLU A 24 2.40 1.67 20.98
CA GLU A 24 3.06 0.63 21.76
C GLU A 24 4.51 0.53 21.28
N ASN A 25 5.47 0.87 22.14
CA ASN A 25 6.91 0.90 21.80
C ASN A 25 7.25 1.80 20.59
N ASP A 26 6.68 3.02 20.55
CA ASP A 26 6.83 3.96 19.43
C ASP A 26 6.32 3.46 18.05
N THR A 27 5.63 2.32 18.03
CA THR A 27 4.94 1.76 16.86
C THR A 27 3.43 1.64 17.12
N GLY A 28 2.61 2.03 16.17
CA GLY A 28 1.20 1.66 16.18
C GLY A 28 1.02 0.44 15.29
N VAL A 29 0.38 -0.58 15.82
CA VAL A 29 -0.09 -1.72 15.01
C VAL A 29 -1.16 -1.20 14.06
N VAL A 30 -0.89 -1.26 12.76
CA VAL A 30 -1.86 -0.92 11.73
C VAL A 30 -2.73 -2.14 11.50
N THR A 31 -4.04 -1.97 11.64
CA THR A 31 -5.03 -3.01 11.39
C THR A 31 -5.93 -2.57 10.26
N GLN A 32 -6.09 -3.42 9.25
CA GLN A 32 -7.18 -3.26 8.27
C GLN A 32 -8.51 -3.51 8.99
N ILE A 33 -9.44 -2.57 8.87
CA ILE A 33 -10.75 -2.68 9.52
C ILE A 33 -11.89 -2.83 8.54
N GLU A 34 -11.69 -2.42 7.29
CA GLU A 34 -12.68 -2.62 6.25
C GLU A 34 -12.01 -2.70 4.87
N GLU A 35 -12.61 -3.51 4.02
CA GLU A 35 -12.37 -3.54 2.59
C GLU A 35 -13.69 -3.28 1.85
N CYS A 36 -13.65 -2.45 0.82
CA CYS A 36 -14.75 -2.25 -0.10
C CYS A 36 -14.27 -2.41 -1.54
N LYS A 37 -14.70 -3.48 -2.19
CA LYS A 37 -14.45 -3.70 -3.62
C LYS A 37 -15.45 -2.88 -4.46
N LEU A 38 -14.92 -2.01 -5.31
CA LEU A 38 -15.74 -1.19 -6.21
C LEU A 38 -16.36 -2.07 -7.30
N LYS A 39 -17.62 -1.77 -7.66
CA LYS A 39 -18.37 -2.51 -8.67
C LYS A 39 -17.98 -2.03 -10.07
N GLY A 40 -17.41 -2.92 -10.87
CA GLY A 40 -17.03 -2.64 -12.26
C GLY A 40 -15.55 -2.97 -12.54
N PRO A 41 -15.04 -2.55 -13.72
CA PRO A 41 -13.65 -2.77 -14.08
C PRO A 41 -12.70 -1.90 -13.24
N GLY A 42 -11.39 -2.07 -13.42
CA GLY A 42 -10.39 -1.11 -12.93
C GLY A 42 -10.55 0.26 -13.61
N ILE A 43 -9.94 1.29 -13.02
CA ILE A 43 -10.11 2.68 -13.48
C ILE A 43 -9.67 2.92 -14.94
N SER A 44 -8.72 2.13 -15.47
CA SER A 44 -8.31 2.22 -16.89
C SER A 44 -9.45 1.89 -17.86
N GLY A 45 -10.45 1.10 -17.43
CA GLY A 45 -11.65 0.79 -18.20
C GLY A 45 -12.61 1.97 -18.41
N PHE A 46 -12.33 3.13 -17.80
CA PHE A 46 -13.15 4.35 -17.90
C PHE A 46 -12.63 5.35 -18.93
N ALA A 47 -11.64 4.99 -19.75
CA ALA A 47 -11.06 5.85 -20.80
C ALA A 47 -12.10 6.50 -21.74
N LYS A 48 -13.24 5.84 -22.00
CA LYS A 48 -14.31 6.38 -22.85
C LYS A 48 -15.50 6.98 -22.07
N LYS A 49 -15.45 6.95 -20.74
CA LYS A 49 -16.60 7.23 -19.86
C LYS A 49 -16.16 7.88 -18.54
N LEU A 50 -15.33 8.92 -18.64
CA LEU A 50 -14.75 9.65 -17.50
C LEU A 50 -15.79 10.18 -16.52
N HIS A 51 -16.97 10.60 -17.02
CA HIS A 51 -18.06 11.12 -16.20
C HIS A 51 -18.63 10.09 -15.22
N GLU A 52 -18.46 8.79 -15.48
CA GLU A 52 -18.93 7.72 -14.59
C GLU A 52 -18.01 7.50 -13.37
N ILE A 53 -16.76 8.00 -13.38
CA ILE A 53 -15.78 7.77 -12.31
C ILE A 53 -16.30 8.29 -10.96
N ASN A 54 -17.01 9.41 -10.96
CA ASN A 54 -17.60 9.97 -9.75
C ASN A 54 -18.61 8.98 -9.12
N VAL A 55 -19.50 8.43 -9.93
CA VAL A 55 -20.52 7.46 -9.50
C VAL A 55 -19.86 6.14 -9.09
N TYR A 56 -18.85 5.70 -9.84
CA TYR A 56 -18.08 4.48 -9.57
C TYR A 56 -17.45 4.46 -8.18
N LEU A 57 -16.81 5.58 -7.76
CA LEU A 57 -16.17 5.69 -6.45
C LEU A 57 -17.16 5.89 -5.28
N THR A 58 -18.36 6.38 -5.57
CA THR A 58 -19.31 6.88 -4.54
C THR A 58 -19.64 5.84 -3.48
N ALA A 59 -19.95 4.60 -3.87
CA ALA A 59 -20.41 3.58 -2.94
C ALA A 59 -19.37 3.26 -1.85
N CYS A 60 -18.09 3.14 -2.21
CA CYS A 60 -17.03 2.82 -1.25
C CYS A 60 -16.55 4.06 -0.47
N MET A 61 -16.55 5.24 -1.09
CA MET A 61 -16.19 6.48 -0.38
C MET A 61 -17.23 6.88 0.66
N GLU A 62 -18.54 6.74 0.36
CA GLU A 62 -19.61 6.94 1.35
C GLU A 62 -19.55 5.91 2.49
N ARG A 63 -19.17 4.67 2.19
CA ARG A 63 -18.94 3.65 3.20
C ARG A 63 -17.79 4.04 4.13
N ALA A 64 -16.65 4.50 3.58
CA ALA A 64 -15.55 5.00 4.39
C ALA A 64 -15.96 6.19 5.28
N ARG A 65 -16.78 7.11 4.75
CA ARG A 65 -17.33 8.24 5.52
C ARG A 65 -18.20 7.81 6.70
N LYS A 66 -18.91 6.68 6.58
CA LYS A 66 -19.75 6.12 7.65
C LYS A 66 -18.94 5.35 8.69
N VAL A 67 -17.88 4.67 8.27
CA VAL A 67 -17.06 3.81 9.16
C VAL A 67 -16.06 4.63 9.99
N ILE A 68 -15.50 5.69 9.41
CA ILE A 68 -14.55 6.56 10.13
C ILE A 68 -15.34 7.61 10.92
N PRO A 69 -15.02 7.86 12.20
CA PRO A 69 -15.66 8.92 13.00
C PRO A 69 -15.52 10.30 12.35
N SER A 70 -16.59 11.09 12.31
CA SER A 70 -16.61 12.40 11.63
C SER A 70 -15.55 13.38 12.13
N ALA A 71 -15.23 13.36 13.42
CA ALA A 71 -14.18 14.19 14.00
C ALA A 71 -12.77 13.90 13.44
N GLN A 72 -12.56 12.69 12.89
CA GLN A 72 -11.28 12.25 12.35
C GLN A 72 -11.23 12.30 10.83
N HIS A 73 -12.32 12.68 10.15
CA HIS A 73 -12.34 12.80 8.68
C HIS A 73 -11.22 13.72 8.18
N PRO A 74 -11.05 14.96 8.69
CA PRO A 74 -10.06 15.91 8.15
C PRO A 74 -8.61 15.46 8.32
N GLU A 75 -8.33 14.57 9.27
CA GLU A 75 -6.98 14.04 9.55
C GLU A 75 -6.73 12.66 8.94
N THR A 76 -7.75 12.06 8.30
CA THR A 76 -7.61 10.74 7.70
C THR A 76 -7.07 10.90 6.27
N PRO A 77 -5.81 10.51 6.01
CA PRO A 77 -5.26 10.60 4.68
C PRO A 77 -5.87 9.56 3.76
N VAL A 78 -6.09 9.94 2.50
CA VAL A 78 -6.57 9.06 1.43
C VAL A 78 -5.64 9.09 0.21
N TYR A 79 -5.22 7.90 -0.22
CA TYR A 79 -4.32 7.67 -1.35
C TYR A 79 -5.01 6.82 -2.41
N LEU A 80 -4.69 7.06 -3.69
CA LEU A 80 -4.97 6.10 -4.75
C LEU A 80 -3.67 5.71 -5.48
N GLY A 81 -3.37 4.41 -5.48
CA GLY A 81 -2.27 3.81 -6.21
C GLY A 81 -2.79 2.99 -7.37
N ALA A 82 -2.52 3.42 -8.60
CA ALA A 82 -2.88 2.66 -9.80
C ALA A 82 -1.71 1.82 -10.31
N THR A 83 -1.98 0.57 -10.70
CA THR A 83 -0.95 -0.41 -11.02
C THR A 83 -0.84 -0.68 -12.53
N ALA A 84 -0.61 -1.93 -12.93
CA ALA A 84 -0.30 -2.32 -14.31
C ALA A 84 -1.34 -1.83 -15.33
N GLY A 85 -2.63 -1.83 -14.99
CA GLY A 85 -3.70 -1.40 -15.90
C GLY A 85 -3.54 0.05 -16.37
N MET A 86 -3.22 0.96 -15.46
CA MET A 86 -2.96 2.36 -15.80
C MET A 86 -1.58 2.58 -16.42
N ARG A 87 -0.58 1.74 -16.08
CA ARG A 87 0.72 1.75 -16.78
C ARG A 87 0.56 1.44 -18.27
N LEU A 88 -0.23 0.41 -18.61
CA LEU A 88 -0.56 0.06 -20.00
C LEU A 88 -1.30 1.20 -20.70
N LEU A 89 -2.35 1.74 -20.08
CA LEU A 89 -3.10 2.86 -20.66
C LEU A 89 -2.22 4.09 -20.89
N ARG A 90 -1.30 4.43 -19.97
CA ARG A 90 -0.41 5.58 -20.13
C ARG A 90 0.56 5.39 -21.31
N MET A 91 1.02 4.17 -21.57
CA MET A 91 1.86 3.88 -22.73
C MET A 91 1.09 3.99 -24.04
N GLU A 92 -0.20 3.64 -24.05
CA GLU A 92 -1.07 3.75 -25.23
C GLU A 92 -1.54 5.20 -25.45
N ASN A 93 -1.96 5.87 -24.38
CA ASN A 93 -2.52 7.21 -24.41
C ASN A 93 -2.29 7.93 -23.07
N GLN A 94 -1.17 8.64 -22.97
CA GLN A 94 -0.79 9.38 -21.77
C GLN A 94 -1.84 10.42 -21.36
N GLN A 95 -2.37 11.20 -22.30
CA GLN A 95 -3.38 12.23 -22.01
C GLN A 95 -4.65 11.64 -21.42
N MET A 96 -5.04 10.44 -21.85
CA MET A 96 -6.21 9.76 -21.30
C MET A 96 -5.95 9.23 -19.89
N ALA A 97 -4.75 8.68 -19.64
CA ALA A 97 -4.37 8.26 -18.29
C ALA A 97 -4.40 9.44 -17.31
N ASP A 98 -3.87 10.60 -17.71
CA ASP A 98 -3.88 11.82 -16.90
C ASP A 98 -5.32 12.30 -16.63
N LYS A 99 -6.19 12.32 -17.65
CA LYS A 99 -7.62 12.67 -17.49
C LYS A 99 -8.36 11.74 -16.52
N ILE A 100 -8.03 10.45 -16.50
CA ILE A 100 -8.62 9.49 -15.54
C ILE A 100 -8.13 9.82 -14.12
N LEU A 101 -6.83 10.07 -13.93
CA LEU A 101 -6.28 10.43 -12.62
C LEU A 101 -6.88 11.74 -12.11
N ASP A 102 -7.06 12.74 -12.97
CA ASP A 102 -7.71 14.01 -12.62
C ASP A 102 -9.18 13.79 -12.23
N ALA A 103 -9.93 12.98 -12.97
CA ALA A 103 -11.31 12.66 -12.64
C ALA A 103 -11.44 11.91 -11.30
N VAL A 104 -10.51 11.01 -11.01
CA VAL A 104 -10.39 10.32 -9.72
C VAL A 104 -10.07 11.31 -8.60
N ALA A 105 -9.06 12.16 -8.77
CA ALA A 105 -8.67 13.17 -7.80
C ALA A 105 -9.84 14.12 -7.48
N ASN A 106 -10.52 14.63 -8.51
CA ASN A 106 -11.70 15.49 -8.37
C ASN A 106 -12.87 14.79 -7.68
N SER A 107 -13.01 13.48 -7.84
CA SER A 107 -14.03 12.70 -7.14
C SER A 107 -13.70 12.52 -5.66
N ILE A 108 -12.45 12.16 -5.34
CA ILE A 108 -12.00 11.94 -3.95
C ILE A 108 -12.00 13.24 -3.15
N ASN A 109 -11.61 14.37 -3.76
CA ASN A 109 -11.61 15.70 -3.13
C ASN A 109 -12.99 16.20 -2.67
N LYS A 110 -14.09 15.56 -3.09
CA LYS A 110 -15.44 15.90 -2.60
C LYS A 110 -15.73 15.35 -1.19
N TYR A 111 -14.90 14.43 -0.71
CA TYR A 111 -15.07 13.79 0.58
C TYR A 111 -14.24 14.52 1.64
N PRO A 112 -14.65 14.51 2.92
CA PRO A 112 -14.02 15.28 3.99
C PRO A 112 -12.69 14.68 4.49
N PHE A 113 -11.97 13.96 3.64
CA PHE A 113 -10.70 13.30 3.95
C PHE A 113 -9.51 14.12 3.45
N ASP A 114 -8.36 13.92 4.05
CA ASP A 114 -7.11 14.53 3.61
C ASP A 114 -6.60 13.82 2.36
N PHE A 115 -6.94 14.33 1.18
CA PHE A 115 -6.51 13.72 -0.08
C PHE A 115 -5.06 14.01 -0.39
N GLN A 116 -4.29 12.94 -0.51
CA GLN A 116 -2.83 13.01 -0.60
C GLN A 116 -2.31 12.69 -2.01
N GLY A 117 -3.21 12.33 -2.92
CA GLY A 117 -2.91 12.16 -4.35
C GLY A 117 -3.36 10.83 -4.94
N ALA A 118 -3.50 10.85 -6.27
CA ALA A 118 -3.76 9.69 -7.10
C ALA A 118 -2.61 9.55 -8.10
N ARG A 119 -1.90 8.43 -8.10
CA ARG A 119 -0.74 8.23 -8.98
C ARG A 119 -0.63 6.82 -9.50
N ILE A 120 0.06 6.68 -10.63
CA ILE A 120 0.45 5.37 -11.17
C ILE A 120 1.76 4.97 -10.50
N ILE A 121 1.73 3.90 -9.72
CA ILE A 121 2.94 3.36 -9.09
C ILE A 121 3.73 2.52 -10.08
N SER A 122 5.05 2.55 -9.96
CA SER A 122 5.94 1.68 -10.73
C SER A 122 5.81 0.23 -10.26
N GLY A 123 6.19 -0.73 -11.11
CA GLY A 123 6.21 -2.14 -10.72
C GLY A 123 7.20 -2.43 -9.58
N GLN A 124 8.25 -1.62 -9.46
CA GLN A 124 9.22 -1.71 -8.37
C GLN A 124 8.60 -1.26 -7.04
N GLU A 125 7.87 -0.14 -7.05
CA GLU A 125 7.12 0.33 -5.87
C GLU A 125 6.03 -0.66 -5.47
N GLU A 126 5.26 -1.18 -6.42
CA GLU A 126 4.24 -2.20 -6.16
C GLU A 126 4.84 -3.44 -5.49
N GLY A 127 5.97 -3.94 -6.02
CA GLY A 127 6.70 -5.06 -5.41
C GLY A 127 7.28 -4.74 -4.05
N ALA A 128 7.88 -3.55 -3.88
CA ALA A 128 8.49 -3.12 -2.62
C ALA A 128 7.42 -2.91 -1.52
N TYR A 129 6.31 -2.25 -1.83
CA TYR A 129 5.21 -2.05 -0.89
C TYR A 129 4.54 -3.36 -0.51
N GLY A 130 4.43 -4.30 -1.46
CA GLY A 130 4.11 -5.69 -1.18
C GLY A 130 5.06 -6.24 -0.12
N TRP A 131 6.37 -6.34 -0.43
CA TRP A 131 7.39 -6.88 0.47
C TRP A 131 7.46 -6.18 1.85
N ILE A 132 7.20 -4.87 1.92
CA ILE A 132 7.13 -4.11 3.17
C ILE A 132 5.93 -4.53 4.00
N THR A 133 4.72 -4.47 3.42
CA THR A 133 3.46 -4.86 4.10
C THR A 133 3.61 -6.23 4.71
N VAL A 134 4.29 -7.07 3.96
CA VAL A 134 4.67 -8.42 4.26
C VAL A 134 5.54 -8.50 5.53
N ASN A 135 6.75 -7.95 5.49
CA ASN A 135 7.66 -8.02 6.64
C ASN A 135 7.14 -7.26 7.87
N TYR A 136 6.30 -6.25 7.66
CA TYR A 136 5.61 -5.49 8.72
C TYR A 136 4.63 -6.37 9.48
N LEU A 137 3.72 -7.06 8.77
CA LEU A 137 2.73 -7.95 9.38
C LEU A 137 3.40 -9.11 10.13
N LEU A 138 4.63 -9.42 9.77
CA LEU A 138 5.45 -10.43 10.41
C LEU A 138 6.34 -9.98 11.57
N GLY A 139 6.38 -8.68 11.86
CA GLY A 139 7.27 -8.15 12.89
C GLY A 139 8.76 -8.37 12.59
N LYS A 140 9.14 -8.60 11.32
CA LYS A 140 10.55 -8.88 10.94
C LYS A 140 11.47 -7.69 11.03
N PHE A 141 10.91 -6.50 11.17
CA PHE A 141 11.66 -5.26 11.27
C PHE A 141 12.09 -4.94 12.72
N THR A 142 12.09 -5.92 13.63
CA THR A 142 12.67 -5.76 14.97
C THR A 142 14.14 -6.20 15.00
N GLN A 143 15.04 -5.20 15.12
CA GLN A 143 16.47 -5.24 15.47
C GLN A 143 17.49 -5.98 14.56
N GLY A 144 18.58 -5.26 14.20
CA GLY A 144 19.83 -5.83 13.68
C GLY A 144 20.89 -4.77 13.32
N ALA A 145 21.98 -4.71 14.10
CA ALA A 145 23.10 -3.79 13.94
C ALA A 145 24.02 -4.16 12.75
N SER A 146 24.02 -3.37 11.67
CA SER A 146 25.11 -3.23 10.65
C SER A 146 24.68 -2.54 9.34
N GLY A 147 23.40 -2.24 9.13
CA GLY A 147 22.95 -1.56 7.90
C GLY A 147 23.00 -2.45 6.64
N ILE A 148 23.25 -3.75 6.80
CA ILE A 148 23.20 -4.77 5.75
C ILE A 148 21.94 -5.62 5.97
N VAL A 149 21.12 -5.76 4.95
CA VAL A 149 19.92 -6.59 4.93
C VAL A 149 20.18 -7.75 3.98
N TYR A 150 20.22 -8.97 4.52
CA TYR A 150 20.35 -10.18 3.71
C TYR A 150 18.97 -10.64 3.28
N GLU A 151 18.69 -10.58 1.98
CA GLU A 151 17.40 -10.92 1.41
C GLU A 151 17.45 -12.25 0.64
N PRO A 152 16.72 -13.28 1.10
CA PRO A 152 16.67 -14.57 0.41
C PRO A 152 15.93 -14.52 -0.91
N CYS A 153 15.08 -13.51 -1.13
CA CYS A 153 14.30 -13.37 -2.35
C CYS A 153 15.06 -12.74 -3.52
N PHE A 154 16.23 -12.13 -3.29
CA PHE A 154 17.10 -11.66 -4.36
C PHE A 154 18.18 -12.70 -4.68
N HIS A 155 18.57 -12.79 -5.95
CA HIS A 155 19.60 -13.73 -6.41
C HIS A 155 20.92 -13.60 -5.63
N SER A 156 21.63 -14.71 -5.43
CA SER A 156 22.96 -14.68 -4.81
C SER A 156 23.91 -13.77 -5.61
N GLY A 157 24.60 -12.87 -4.92
CA GLY A 157 25.45 -11.84 -5.55
C GLY A 157 24.70 -10.58 -5.99
N TYR A 158 23.37 -10.55 -5.89
CA TYR A 158 22.62 -9.30 -6.01
C TYR A 158 23.02 -8.35 -4.89
N PHE A 159 23.27 -7.10 -5.27
CA PHE A 159 23.64 -6.06 -4.34
C PHE A 159 22.99 -4.75 -4.78
N ARG A 160 22.30 -4.10 -3.85
CA ARG A 160 21.83 -2.73 -4.04
C ARG A 160 22.00 -1.92 -2.77
N LYS A 161 22.57 -0.74 -2.97
CA LYS A 161 22.49 0.35 -1.99
C LYS A 161 21.18 1.08 -2.18
N MET A 162 20.37 1.13 -1.13
CA MET A 162 19.10 1.82 -1.10
C MET A 162 19.20 2.95 -0.09
N LYS A 163 18.76 4.15 -0.49
CA LYS A 163 18.67 5.27 0.45
C LYS A 163 17.59 4.96 1.48
N MET A 164 17.89 5.20 2.76
CA MET A 164 16.92 5.06 3.85
C MET A 164 15.66 5.93 3.61
N SER A 165 15.78 7.06 2.89
CA SER A 165 14.64 7.94 2.56
C SER A 165 13.52 7.23 1.78
N VAL A 166 13.85 6.23 0.95
CA VAL A 166 12.87 5.43 0.19
C VAL A 166 11.96 4.62 1.12
N PHE A 167 12.46 4.24 2.31
CA PHE A 167 11.69 3.54 3.34
C PHE A 167 10.85 4.51 4.19
N ASN A 168 11.20 5.80 4.24
CA ASN A 168 10.49 6.83 5.02
C ASN A 168 9.29 7.45 4.27
N GLU A 169 9.21 7.28 2.95
CA GLU A 169 8.19 7.90 2.10
C GLU A 169 6.94 7.02 1.92
N GLY A 170 7.02 5.73 2.23
CA GLY A 170 5.89 4.79 2.12
C GLY A 170 5.05 4.71 3.40
N PHE A 171 3.74 4.91 3.30
CA PHE A 171 2.80 4.76 4.43
C PHE A 171 2.90 3.40 5.16
N CYS A 172 3.31 2.35 4.44
CA CYS A 172 3.51 0.99 4.99
C CYS A 172 4.88 0.78 5.68
N ALA A 173 5.91 1.59 5.36
CA ALA A 173 7.27 1.47 5.90
C ALA A 173 7.62 2.54 6.95
N ARG A 174 6.79 3.59 7.07
CA ARG A 174 7.02 4.76 7.93
C ARG A 174 7.17 4.47 9.43
N ARG A 175 6.91 3.23 9.87
CA ARG A 175 6.93 2.79 11.28
C ARG A 175 8.10 1.89 11.66
N HIS A 176 9.02 1.57 10.75
CA HIS A 176 10.27 0.85 11.09
C HIS A 176 11.50 1.76 11.13
N VAL A 177 11.26 3.06 11.23
CA VAL A 177 12.27 4.08 11.53
C VAL A 177 12.33 4.23 13.06
N SER A 178 13.12 3.39 13.70
CA SER A 178 13.43 3.49 15.13
C SER A 178 14.42 4.65 15.38
N ASN A 179 13.90 5.77 15.88
CA ASN A 179 14.64 6.89 16.47
C ASN A 179 15.49 7.75 15.48
N PRO A 180 15.14 9.02 15.19
CA PRO A 180 15.86 9.89 14.25
C PRO A 180 17.32 10.18 14.65
N SER A 181 17.67 9.98 15.93
CA SER A 181 19.00 10.27 16.48
C SER A 181 19.99 9.10 16.41
N TYR A 182 19.59 7.93 15.91
CA TYR A 182 20.41 6.70 15.91
C TYR A 182 20.62 6.07 14.53
N TYR A 183 20.18 6.74 13.46
CA TYR A 183 20.53 6.33 12.11
C TYR A 183 21.77 7.08 11.67
N PRO A 184 22.86 6.38 11.35
CA PRO A 184 23.88 7.03 10.58
C PRO A 184 23.30 7.25 9.17
N LEU A 185 23.59 8.40 8.57
CA LEU A 185 23.13 8.90 7.26
C LEU A 185 23.62 8.03 6.07
N PHE A 186 23.53 6.71 6.17
CA PHE A 186 24.15 5.79 5.23
C PHE A 186 23.10 4.98 4.45
N ASP A 187 23.49 4.62 3.24
CA ASP A 187 22.73 3.71 2.38
C ASP A 187 22.56 2.35 3.09
N ILE A 188 21.35 1.78 3.03
CA ILE A 188 21.12 0.37 3.41
C ILE A 188 21.64 -0.49 2.29
N GLU A 189 22.36 -1.55 2.64
CA GLU A 189 22.87 -2.51 1.70
C GLU A 189 22.00 -3.77 1.67
N VAL A 190 21.23 -3.95 0.61
CA VAL A 190 20.47 -5.17 0.37
C VAL A 190 21.37 -6.15 -0.38
N ARG A 191 21.64 -7.31 0.23
CA ARG A 191 22.38 -8.42 -0.37
C ARG A 191 21.47 -9.61 -0.62
N GLY A 192 21.39 -10.03 -1.87
CA GLY A 192 20.67 -11.25 -2.22
C GLY A 192 21.46 -12.50 -1.81
N THR A 193 20.77 -13.43 -1.15
CA THR A 193 21.35 -14.73 -0.79
C THR A 193 20.84 -15.87 -1.69
N GLY A 194 19.83 -15.61 -2.51
CA GLY A 194 19.33 -16.55 -3.53
C GLY A 194 18.73 -17.82 -2.94
N ASN A 195 18.07 -17.72 -1.78
CA ASN A 195 17.52 -18.88 -1.09
C ASN A 195 16.00 -18.96 -1.26
N PHE A 196 15.55 -19.77 -2.21
CA PHE A 196 14.13 -19.96 -2.48
C PHE A 196 13.35 -20.42 -1.24
N GLN A 197 13.87 -21.37 -0.46
CA GLN A 197 13.15 -21.87 0.72
C GLN A 197 12.98 -20.78 1.78
N GLN A 198 14.03 -20.01 2.08
CA GLN A 198 13.95 -18.90 3.03
C GLN A 198 13.09 -17.75 2.49
N CYS A 199 13.13 -17.48 1.18
CA CYS A 199 12.26 -16.49 0.56
C CYS A 199 10.80 -16.91 0.67
N GLN A 200 10.51 -18.16 0.28
CA GLN A 200 9.18 -18.73 0.37
C GLN A 200 8.69 -18.75 1.81
N GLN A 201 9.51 -19.17 2.78
CA GLN A 201 9.15 -19.10 4.20
C GLN A 201 8.92 -17.66 4.65
N GLY A 202 9.76 -16.72 4.18
CA GLY A 202 9.61 -15.32 4.51
C GLY A 202 8.33 -14.70 3.95
N ILE A 203 7.89 -15.19 2.79
CA ILE A 203 6.62 -14.84 2.14
C ILE A 203 5.45 -15.63 2.74
N ILE A 204 5.59 -16.89 3.15
CA ILE A 204 4.47 -17.65 3.73
C ILE A 204 4.07 -17.08 5.08
N GLN A 205 5.05 -16.68 5.86
CA GLN A 205 4.87 -16.06 7.16
C GLN A 205 3.88 -14.84 7.05
N LEU A 206 3.76 -14.20 5.90
CA LEU A 206 2.85 -13.07 5.64
C LEU A 206 1.37 -13.35 5.72
N PHE A 207 1.04 -14.61 5.52
CA PHE A 207 -0.32 -15.06 5.34
C PHE A 207 -0.69 -15.81 6.61
N ASN A 208 -1.52 -15.20 7.45
CA ASN A 208 -2.05 -15.83 8.64
C ASN A 208 -3.21 -16.75 8.24
N SER A 209 -2.90 -18.00 7.91
CA SER A 209 -3.90 -19.04 7.64
C SER A 209 -4.45 -19.72 8.91
N SER A 210 -4.05 -19.25 10.10
CA SER A 210 -4.39 -19.88 11.38
C SER A 210 -5.86 -19.67 11.79
N TYR A 211 -6.55 -18.71 11.17
CA TYR A 211 -7.92 -18.33 11.50
C TYR A 211 -8.74 -18.17 10.21
N CYS A 212 -9.96 -18.72 10.20
CA CYS A 212 -10.92 -18.60 9.11
C CYS A 212 -12.36 -18.70 9.67
N PRO A 213 -13.18 -17.65 9.60
CA PRO A 213 -14.55 -17.66 10.13
C PRO A 213 -15.60 -18.20 9.14
N TYR A 214 -15.20 -18.62 7.94
CA TYR A 214 -16.08 -19.14 6.88
C TYR A 214 -15.79 -20.61 6.56
N SER A 215 -16.58 -21.21 5.65
CA SER A 215 -16.35 -22.58 5.19
C SER A 215 -14.99 -22.79 4.49
N SER A 216 -14.40 -21.71 3.96
CA SER A 216 -13.03 -21.67 3.42
C SER A 216 -12.56 -20.23 3.35
N CYS A 217 -11.29 -19.97 3.65
CA CYS A 217 -10.67 -18.66 3.55
C CYS A 217 -9.32 -18.77 2.87
N SER A 218 -8.86 -17.67 2.27
CA SER A 218 -7.53 -17.57 1.67
C SER A 218 -6.46 -17.43 2.76
N PHE A 219 -6.42 -16.28 3.44
CA PHE A 219 -5.50 -15.98 4.53
C PHE A 219 -5.99 -14.74 5.28
N ASN A 220 -5.56 -14.58 6.54
CA ASN A 220 -5.91 -13.50 7.48
C ASN A 220 -7.37 -13.46 7.95
N GLY A 221 -8.08 -14.60 7.99
CA GLY A 221 -9.47 -14.69 8.47
C GLY A 221 -10.49 -14.45 7.37
#